data_AF-A0A2J1DRW1-F1
#
_entry.id   AF-A0A2J1DRW1-F1
#
_cell.length_a   1.000
_cell.length_b   1.000
_cell.length_c   1.000
_cell.angle_alpha   90.00
_cell.angle_beta   90.00
_cell.angle_gamma   90.00
#
_symmetry.space_group_name_H-M   'P 1'
#
loop_
_entity.id
_entity.type
_entity.pdbx_description
1 polymer ?
#
loop_
_entity_poly.entity_id
_entity_poly.type
_entity_poly.pdbx_seq_one_letter_code
_entity_poly.pdbx_strand_id
1 'polypeptide(L)'
;KASVPQIGILSALPNLSVALSQLFAPFLSEKAKSRKSFVFKAVLLQAVCFLPAFVLPLLFRDFGVWWLILWYTLGTMFGSLGNPAWSSLMADLVPGSIRGRFFGYRGMIAGIMTLAFSLASGLLLQISTDTLFLGFGLIFFGASLARFISSFFLNKMEDPQAKAPIKDGVSMKALVKDLNKTPMGKFISYSALINFSTYIAAPFFAVYMLRELGFDYLTYIIVISSASVANFIFMKVWGRICDICGNVKILKLCSVFVPVVPLL
;
A
#
# COMPACT_ATOMS: atom_id res chain seq x y z
N LYS A 1 3.82 -20.36 -20.41
CA LYS A 1 2.58 -20.16 -19.63
C LYS A 1 2.89 -20.46 -18.17
N ALA A 2 2.42 -19.65 -17.22
CA ALA A 2 2.66 -19.90 -15.79
C ALA A 2 1.77 -21.05 -15.28
N SER A 3 2.29 -21.86 -14.35
CA SER A 3 1.53 -22.89 -13.67
C SER A 3 0.66 -22.31 -12.55
N VAL A 4 -0.41 -23.00 -12.15
CA VAL A 4 -1.27 -22.58 -11.04
C VAL A 4 -0.48 -22.30 -9.74
N PRO A 5 0.52 -23.14 -9.35
CA PRO A 5 1.39 -22.83 -8.22
C PRO A 5 2.17 -21.52 -8.37
N GLN A 6 2.67 -21.20 -9.56
CA GLN A 6 3.42 -19.96 -9.81
C GLN A 6 2.55 -18.72 -9.65
N ILE A 7 1.28 -18.78 -10.08
CA ILE A 7 0.31 -17.70 -9.90
C ILE A 7 0.00 -17.50 -8.40
N GLY A 8 -0.14 -18.60 -7.66
CA GLY A 8 -0.30 -18.58 -6.20
C GLY A 8 0.88 -17.94 -5.50
N ILE A 9 2.11 -18.32 -5.86
CA ILE A 9 3.35 -17.75 -5.30
C ILE A 9 3.48 -16.26 -5.65
N LEU A 10 3.20 -15.87 -6.91
CA LEU A 10 3.24 -14.47 -7.33
C LEU A 10 2.26 -13.59 -6.53
N SER A 11 1.15 -14.15 -6.06
CA SER A 11 0.19 -13.42 -5.23
C SER A 11 0.58 -13.41 -3.75
N ALA A 12 1.08 -14.52 -3.22
CA ALA A 12 1.34 -14.67 -1.79
C ALA A 12 2.70 -14.12 -1.35
N LEU A 13 3.77 -14.43 -2.11
CA LEU A 13 5.14 -14.14 -1.73
C LEU A 13 5.43 -12.63 -1.65
N PRO A 14 5.05 -11.78 -2.63
CA PRO A 14 5.22 -10.33 -2.51
C PRO A 14 4.54 -9.73 -1.27
N ASN A 15 3.32 -10.16 -0.99
CA ASN A 15 2.55 -9.67 0.17
C ASN A 15 3.20 -10.07 1.49
N LEU A 16 3.68 -11.32 1.60
CA LEU A 16 4.44 -11.78 2.77
C LEU A 16 5.75 -11.00 2.93
N SER A 17 6.51 -10.81 1.86
CA SER A 17 7.76 -10.03 1.88
C SER A 17 7.51 -8.58 2.27
N VAL A 18 6.43 -7.96 1.80
CA VAL A 18 6.02 -6.61 2.22
C VAL A 18 5.77 -6.56 3.73
N ALA A 19 4.97 -7.49 4.27
CA ALA A 19 4.65 -7.52 5.70
C ALA A 19 5.91 -7.72 6.57
N LEU A 20 6.77 -8.67 6.20
CA LEU A 20 8.03 -8.92 6.91
C LEU A 20 8.95 -7.69 6.82
N SER A 21 9.05 -7.07 5.65
CA SER A 21 9.92 -5.91 5.47
C SER A 21 9.51 -4.74 6.36
N GLN A 22 8.21 -4.49 6.55
CA GLN A 22 7.71 -3.42 7.41
C GLN A 22 8.03 -3.68 8.90
N LEU A 23 8.14 -4.94 9.31
CA LEU A 23 8.56 -5.33 10.65
C LEU A 23 10.02 -4.93 10.92
N PHE A 24 10.89 -5.09 9.91
CA PHE A 24 12.32 -4.80 10.02
C PHE A 24 12.67 -3.34 9.65
N ALA A 25 11.79 -2.65 8.95
CA ALA A 25 12.01 -1.29 8.45
C ALA A 25 12.40 -0.27 9.54
N PRO A 26 11.80 -0.25 10.75
CA PRO A 26 12.23 0.67 11.81
C PRO A 26 13.69 0.46 12.20
N PHE A 27 14.12 -0.78 12.43
CA PHE A 27 15.49 -1.12 12.81
C PHE A 27 16.51 -0.73 11.72
N LEU A 28 16.15 -0.94 10.45
CA LEU A 28 16.98 -0.55 9.32
C LEU A 28 17.03 0.97 9.14
N SER A 29 15.92 1.66 9.38
CA SER A 29 15.83 3.12 9.33
C SER A 29 16.59 3.78 10.46
N GLU A 30 16.62 3.20 11.67
CA GLU A 30 17.42 3.72 12.80
C GLU A 30 18.92 3.59 12.55
N LYS A 31 19.34 2.50 11.91
CA LYS A 31 20.73 2.34 11.44
C LYS A 31 21.08 3.32 10.32
N ALA A 32 20.10 3.82 9.60
CA ALA A 32 20.30 4.82 8.57
C ALA A 32 20.45 6.21 9.21
N LYS A 33 21.57 6.89 8.92
CA LYS A 33 21.86 8.23 9.46
C LYS A 33 20.86 9.32 9.02
N SER A 34 20.05 9.06 8.00
CA SER A 34 19.01 9.97 7.50
C SER A 34 17.80 9.18 7.01
N ARG A 35 16.62 9.54 7.50
CA ARG A 35 15.33 8.97 7.07
C ARG A 35 15.08 9.24 5.59
N LYS A 36 15.37 10.46 5.14
CA LYS A 36 15.28 10.83 3.71
C LYS A 36 16.16 9.94 2.84
N SER A 37 17.44 9.75 3.22
CA SER A 37 18.35 8.90 2.43
C SER A 37 17.88 7.45 2.37
N PHE A 38 17.34 6.93 3.47
CA PHE A 38 16.78 5.58 3.53
C PHE A 38 15.58 5.43 2.59
N VAL A 39 14.61 6.35 2.66
CA VAL A 39 13.43 6.35 1.78
C VAL A 39 13.84 6.47 0.31
N PHE A 40 14.76 7.39 -0.01
CA PHE A 40 15.27 7.58 -1.37
C PHE A 40 15.88 6.29 -1.92
N LYS A 41 16.79 5.65 -1.18
CA LYS A 41 17.43 4.39 -1.61
C LYS A 41 16.43 3.26 -1.78
N ALA A 42 15.46 3.14 -0.88
CA ALA A 42 14.41 2.13 -0.95
C ALA A 42 13.57 2.28 -2.22
N VAL A 43 13.12 3.52 -2.53
CA VAL A 43 12.34 3.81 -3.75
C VAL A 43 13.20 3.66 -5.03
N LEU A 44 14.47 4.03 -4.98
CA LEU A 44 15.40 3.84 -6.09
C LEU A 44 15.62 2.35 -6.39
N LEU A 45 15.86 1.53 -5.37
CA LEU A 45 15.99 0.08 -5.53
C LEU A 45 14.71 -0.55 -6.09
N GLN A 46 13.54 -0.11 -5.63
CA GLN A 46 12.27 -0.52 -6.22
C GLN A 46 12.19 -0.19 -7.72
N ALA A 47 12.58 1.03 -8.13
CA ALA A 47 12.58 1.44 -9.53
C ALA A 47 13.48 0.53 -10.37
N VAL A 48 14.69 0.23 -9.85
CA VAL A 48 15.65 -0.66 -10.49
C VAL A 48 15.11 -2.08 -10.60
N CYS A 49 14.45 -2.62 -9.57
CA CYS A 49 13.89 -3.99 -9.60
C CYS A 49 12.79 -4.20 -10.65
N PHE A 50 12.06 -3.16 -11.04
CA PHE A 50 11.02 -3.29 -12.06
C PHE A 50 11.55 -3.44 -13.49
N LEU A 51 12.78 -3.00 -13.77
CA LEU A 51 13.43 -3.21 -15.07
C LEU A 51 13.72 -4.71 -15.35
N PRO A 52 14.47 -5.45 -14.51
CA PRO A 52 14.72 -6.87 -14.71
C PRO A 52 13.46 -7.72 -14.55
N ALA A 53 12.45 -7.26 -13.79
CA ALA A 53 11.15 -7.91 -13.72
C ALA A 53 10.48 -8.03 -15.09
N PHE A 54 10.78 -7.13 -16.03
CA PHE A 54 10.33 -7.22 -17.41
C PHE A 54 11.37 -7.85 -18.35
N VAL A 55 12.63 -7.45 -18.26
CA VAL A 55 13.67 -7.84 -19.24
C VAL A 55 14.07 -9.31 -19.10
N LEU A 56 14.21 -9.83 -17.87
CA LEU A 56 14.71 -11.19 -17.66
C LEU A 56 13.72 -12.28 -18.09
N PRO A 57 12.39 -12.13 -17.92
CA PRO A 57 11.44 -13.07 -18.51
C PRO A 57 11.51 -13.19 -20.04
N LEU A 58 12.02 -12.16 -20.74
CA LEU A 58 12.22 -12.19 -22.19
C LEU A 58 13.49 -12.95 -22.58
N LEU A 59 14.58 -12.74 -21.83
CA LEU A 59 15.88 -13.36 -22.09
C LEU A 59 15.90 -14.84 -21.70
N PHE A 60 15.25 -15.21 -20.59
CA PHE A 60 15.27 -16.55 -20.02
C PHE A 60 13.86 -17.16 -20.02
N ARG A 61 13.34 -17.51 -21.19
CA ARG A 61 11.96 -18.00 -21.35
C ARG A 61 11.61 -19.20 -20.48
N ASP A 62 12.55 -20.13 -20.26
CA ASP A 62 12.32 -21.34 -19.47
C ASP A 62 12.09 -21.05 -17.97
N PHE A 63 12.75 -20.01 -17.45
CA PHE A 63 12.65 -19.59 -16.04
C PHE A 63 11.97 -18.23 -15.87
N GLY A 64 11.36 -17.70 -16.93
CA GLY A 64 10.95 -16.29 -16.98
C GLY A 64 9.94 -15.92 -15.90
N VAL A 65 9.01 -16.83 -15.57
CA VAL A 65 8.03 -16.62 -14.50
C VAL A 65 8.69 -16.52 -13.12
N TRP A 66 9.75 -17.29 -12.86
CA TRP A 66 10.48 -17.23 -11.60
C TRP A 66 11.29 -15.94 -11.46
N TRP A 67 11.89 -15.46 -12.56
CA TRP A 67 12.53 -14.14 -12.58
C TRP A 67 11.53 -13.02 -12.33
N LEU A 68 10.35 -13.07 -12.95
CA LEU A 68 9.28 -12.13 -12.69
C LEU A 68 8.89 -12.14 -11.20
N ILE A 69 8.64 -13.32 -10.63
CA ILE A 69 8.30 -13.47 -9.20
C ILE A 69 9.38 -12.86 -8.32
N LEU A 70 10.64 -13.21 -8.54
CA LEU A 70 11.77 -12.74 -7.72
C LEU A 70 11.88 -11.22 -7.75
N TRP A 71 11.95 -10.63 -8.94
CA TRP A 71 12.20 -9.19 -9.09
C TRP A 71 10.99 -8.34 -8.73
N TYR A 72 9.77 -8.83 -9.01
CA TYR A 72 8.55 -8.19 -8.53
C TYR A 72 8.49 -8.20 -7.00
N THR A 73 8.76 -9.35 -6.37
CA THR A 73 8.80 -9.49 -4.90
C THR A 73 9.83 -8.55 -4.27
N LEU A 74 11.05 -8.51 -4.82
CA LEU A 74 12.10 -7.59 -4.35
C LEU A 74 11.67 -6.13 -4.52
N GLY A 75 11.08 -5.79 -5.66
CA GLY A 75 10.58 -4.44 -5.92
C GLY A 75 9.49 -4.00 -4.93
N THR A 76 8.52 -4.87 -4.64
CA THR A 76 7.48 -4.57 -3.65
C THR A 76 8.05 -4.46 -2.24
N MET A 77 8.99 -5.34 -1.87
CA MET A 77 9.68 -5.33 -0.58
C MET A 77 10.46 -4.03 -0.36
N PHE A 78 11.27 -3.59 -1.33
CA PHE A 78 12.00 -2.33 -1.22
C PHE A 78 11.05 -1.14 -1.17
N GLY A 79 9.96 -1.18 -1.94
CA GLY A 79 8.92 -0.16 -1.89
C GLY A 79 8.29 -0.01 -0.51
N SER A 80 8.02 -1.12 0.19
CA SER A 80 7.41 -1.10 1.52
C SER A 80 8.37 -0.76 2.65
N LEU A 81 9.67 -1.06 2.51
CA LEU A 81 10.70 -0.71 3.48
C LEU A 81 10.75 0.79 3.75
N GLY A 82 10.58 1.63 2.72
CA GLY A 82 10.60 3.08 2.87
C GLY A 82 9.39 3.67 3.61
N ASN A 83 8.27 2.94 3.73
CA ASN A 83 7.01 3.51 4.20
C ASN A 83 7.05 4.01 5.66
N PRO A 84 7.58 3.28 6.65
CA PRO A 84 7.63 3.78 8.03
C PRO A 84 8.50 5.04 8.18
N ALA A 85 9.67 5.05 7.54
CA ALA A 85 10.58 6.19 7.54
C ALA A 85 9.96 7.41 6.84
N TRP A 86 9.26 7.19 5.71
CA TRP A 86 8.51 8.23 5.02
C TRP A 86 7.37 8.78 5.88
N SER A 87 6.57 7.92 6.51
CA SER A 87 5.48 8.34 7.39
C SER A 87 5.97 9.17 8.58
N SER A 88 7.12 8.79 9.16
CA SER A 88 7.79 9.56 10.22
C SER A 88 8.27 10.92 9.72
N LEU A 89 8.94 10.98 8.56
CA LEU A 89 9.37 12.23 7.93
C LEU A 89 8.20 13.17 7.63
N MET A 90 7.11 12.62 7.10
CA MET A 90 5.88 13.36 6.81
C MET A 90 5.19 13.89 8.07
N ALA A 91 5.29 13.16 9.20
CA ALA A 91 4.76 13.64 10.46
C ALA A 91 5.49 14.92 10.92
N ASP A 92 6.80 15.02 10.72
CA ASP A 92 7.56 16.21 11.10
C ASP A 92 7.34 17.38 10.13
N LEU A 93 7.18 17.10 8.84
CA LEU A 93 7.02 18.12 7.80
C LEU A 93 5.60 18.70 7.70
N VAL A 94 4.57 17.92 8.02
CA VAL A 94 3.18 18.36 7.89
C VAL A 94 2.68 18.88 9.24
N PRO A 95 2.34 20.18 9.35
CA PRO A 95 1.81 20.75 10.57
C PRO A 95 0.58 19.99 11.07
N GLY A 96 0.51 19.76 12.37
CA GLY A 96 -0.55 18.96 13.00
C GLY A 96 -1.97 19.48 12.70
N SER A 97 -2.14 20.79 12.56
CA SER A 97 -3.45 21.44 12.30
C SER A 97 -4.04 21.18 10.91
N ILE A 98 -3.22 20.75 9.95
CA ILE A 98 -3.66 20.48 8.57
C ILE A 98 -3.37 19.04 8.15
N ARG A 99 -2.96 18.18 9.09
CA ARG A 99 -2.44 16.85 8.79
C ARG A 99 -3.52 15.97 8.15
N GLY A 100 -4.73 15.94 8.72
CA GLY A 100 -5.87 15.22 8.17
C GLY A 100 -6.25 15.73 6.78
N ARG A 101 -6.34 17.05 6.58
CA ARG A 101 -6.59 17.66 5.26
C ARG A 101 -5.51 17.30 4.24
N PHE A 102 -4.24 17.37 4.62
CA PHE A 102 -3.11 17.06 3.74
C PHE A 102 -3.15 15.59 3.28
N PHE A 103 -3.27 14.65 4.23
CA PHE A 103 -3.29 13.22 3.91
C PHE A 103 -4.60 12.80 3.21
N GLY A 104 -5.72 13.45 3.51
CA GLY A 104 -6.98 13.25 2.79
C GLY A 104 -6.89 13.69 1.32
N TYR A 105 -6.30 14.86 1.05
CA TYR A 105 -6.10 15.34 -0.33
C TYR A 105 -5.09 14.49 -1.10
N ARG A 106 -3.96 14.14 -0.47
CA ARG A 106 -2.97 13.22 -1.05
C ARG A 106 -3.60 11.85 -1.34
N GLY A 107 -4.39 11.31 -0.42
CA GLY A 107 -5.09 10.04 -0.56
C GLY A 107 -6.07 10.05 -1.73
N MET A 108 -6.85 11.12 -1.88
CA MET A 108 -7.75 11.31 -3.02
C MET A 108 -7.00 11.32 -4.35
N ILE A 109 -5.91 12.08 -4.47
CA ILE A 109 -5.08 12.10 -5.69
C ILE A 109 -4.52 10.69 -5.97
N ALA A 110 -3.96 10.02 -4.96
CA ALA A 110 -3.40 8.69 -5.11
C ALA A 110 -4.47 7.67 -5.56
N GLY A 111 -5.69 7.76 -5.02
CA GLY A 111 -6.83 6.95 -5.42
C GLY A 111 -7.23 7.15 -6.88
N ILE A 112 -7.41 8.40 -7.30
CA ILE A 112 -7.75 8.76 -8.69
C ILE A 112 -6.66 8.29 -9.65
N MET A 113 -5.38 8.52 -9.33
CA MET A 113 -4.27 8.05 -10.16
C MET A 113 -4.22 6.52 -10.24
N THR A 114 -4.46 5.81 -9.13
CA THR A 114 -4.51 4.35 -9.12
C THR A 114 -5.61 3.83 -10.03
N LEU A 115 -6.81 4.38 -9.96
CA LEU A 115 -7.91 4.03 -10.86
C LEU A 115 -7.56 4.31 -12.33
N ALA A 116 -7.08 5.51 -12.63
CA ALA A 116 -6.74 5.94 -13.99
C ALA A 116 -5.68 5.03 -14.63
N PHE A 117 -4.57 4.76 -13.93
CA PHE A 117 -3.50 3.90 -14.44
C PHE A 117 -3.90 2.43 -14.49
N SER A 118 -4.77 1.96 -13.58
CA SER A 118 -5.29 0.58 -13.65
C SER A 118 -6.13 0.37 -14.90
N LEU A 119 -7.05 1.30 -15.20
CA LEU A 119 -7.84 1.28 -16.43
C LEU A 119 -6.97 1.42 -17.68
N ALA A 120 -6.03 2.36 -17.69
CA ALA A 120 -5.10 2.54 -18.80
C ALA A 120 -4.25 1.29 -19.06
N SER A 121 -3.76 0.63 -18.00
CA SER A 121 -3.02 -0.63 -18.12
C SER A 121 -3.88 -1.78 -18.63
N GLY A 122 -5.15 -1.87 -18.19
CA GLY A 122 -6.10 -2.88 -18.67
C GLY A 122 -6.41 -2.71 -20.15
N LEU A 123 -6.70 -1.49 -20.59
CA LEU A 123 -6.92 -1.15 -22.01
C LEU A 123 -5.68 -1.43 -22.86
N LEU A 124 -4.49 -1.06 -22.35
CA LEU A 124 -3.23 -1.33 -23.04
C LEU A 124 -3.02 -2.83 -23.24
N LEU A 125 -3.31 -3.65 -22.24
CA LEU A 125 -3.22 -5.11 -22.33
C LEU A 125 -4.28 -5.69 -23.29
N GLN A 126 -5.48 -5.11 -23.32
CA GLN A 126 -6.54 -5.52 -24.24
C GLN A 126 -6.16 -5.25 -25.70
N ILE A 127 -5.59 -4.08 -26.00
CA ILE A 127 -5.13 -3.73 -27.36
C ILE A 127 -3.88 -4.54 -27.73
N SER A 128 -3.02 -4.83 -26.76
CA SER A 128 -1.78 -5.59 -26.96
C SER A 128 -1.98 -7.11 -26.91
N THR A 129 -3.17 -7.63 -27.25
CA THR A 129 -3.48 -9.07 -27.13
C THR A 129 -2.49 -9.93 -27.93
N ASP A 130 -2.13 -9.51 -29.15
CA ASP A 130 -1.18 -10.22 -30.01
C ASP A 130 0.28 -10.04 -29.56
N THR A 131 0.56 -8.99 -28.80
CA THR A 131 1.91 -8.64 -28.31
C THR A 131 1.92 -8.42 -26.79
N LEU A 132 1.35 -9.36 -26.04
CA LEU A 132 1.18 -9.26 -24.57
C LEU A 132 2.48 -8.88 -23.84
N PHE A 133 3.62 -9.39 -24.30
CA PHE A 133 4.92 -9.06 -23.75
C PHE A 133 5.27 -7.58 -23.86
N LEU A 134 4.99 -6.94 -25.01
CA LEU A 134 5.19 -5.50 -25.18
C LEU A 134 4.25 -4.71 -24.28
N GLY A 135 2.99 -5.14 -24.15
CA GLY A 135 2.01 -4.54 -23.24
C GLY A 135 2.49 -4.53 -21.78
N PHE A 136 2.90 -5.70 -21.25
CA PHE A 136 3.48 -5.78 -19.92
C PHE A 136 4.79 -4.99 -19.80
N GLY A 137 5.62 -4.97 -20.84
CA GLY A 137 6.86 -4.20 -20.87
C GLY A 137 6.67 -2.71 -20.71
N LEU A 138 5.72 -2.15 -21.44
CA LEU A 138 5.36 -0.74 -21.32
C LEU A 138 4.84 -0.41 -19.92
N ILE A 139 4.09 -1.32 -19.29
CA ILE A 139 3.62 -1.15 -17.90
C ILE A 139 4.78 -1.14 -16.92
N PHE A 140 5.67 -2.13 -16.96
CA PHE A 140 6.82 -2.21 -16.05
C PHE A 140 7.81 -1.06 -16.27
N PHE A 141 8.06 -0.68 -17.53
CA PHE A 141 8.89 0.46 -17.88
C PHE A 141 8.29 1.76 -17.36
N GLY A 142 7.00 2.00 -17.61
CA GLY A 142 6.27 3.15 -17.09
C GLY A 142 6.28 3.22 -15.56
N ALA A 143 6.07 2.08 -14.89
CA ALA A 143 6.13 1.98 -13.43
C ALA A 143 7.54 2.28 -12.89
N SER A 144 8.59 1.77 -13.55
CA SER A 144 9.99 2.06 -13.20
C SER A 144 10.30 3.55 -13.38
N LEU A 145 9.94 4.13 -14.53
CA LEU A 145 10.14 5.56 -14.82
C LEU A 145 9.42 6.45 -13.80
N ALA A 146 8.16 6.15 -13.50
CA ALA A 146 7.40 6.87 -12.47
C ALA A 146 8.07 6.78 -11.09
N ARG A 147 8.68 5.63 -10.75
CA ARG A 147 9.43 5.45 -9.51
C ARG A 147 10.77 6.20 -9.50
N PHE A 148 11.47 6.29 -10.63
CA PHE A 148 12.64 7.17 -10.77
C PHE A 148 12.28 8.65 -10.61
N ILE A 149 11.18 9.10 -11.21
CA ILE A 149 10.67 10.46 -11.03
C ILE A 149 10.31 10.70 -9.56
N SER A 150 9.64 9.73 -8.93
CA SER A 150 9.31 9.79 -7.49
C SER A 150 10.54 9.89 -6.61
N SER A 151 11.60 9.09 -6.88
CA SER A 151 12.84 9.16 -6.11
C SER A 151 13.54 10.52 -6.28
N PHE A 152 13.52 11.11 -7.47
CA PHE A 152 14.02 12.47 -7.70
C PHE A 152 13.30 13.51 -6.84
N PHE A 153 11.96 13.49 -6.79
CA PHE A 153 11.20 14.40 -5.93
C PHE A 153 11.42 14.15 -4.44
N LEU A 154 11.53 12.90 -4.00
CA LEU A 154 11.85 12.55 -2.62
C LEU A 154 13.25 13.04 -2.22
N ASN A 155 14.21 13.05 -3.14
CA ASN A 155 15.54 13.60 -2.88
C ASN A 155 15.54 15.13 -2.74
N LYS A 156 14.51 15.84 -3.21
CA LYS A 156 14.35 17.28 -2.99
C LYS A 156 13.68 17.62 -1.65
N MET A 157 13.12 16.64 -0.95
CA MET A 157 12.46 16.85 0.33
C MET A 157 13.47 17.33 1.39
N GLU A 158 13.03 18.22 2.26
CA GLU A 158 13.80 18.62 3.43
C GLU A 158 13.83 17.49 4.46
N ASP A 159 14.97 17.31 5.13
CA ASP A 159 15.09 16.38 6.27
C ASP A 159 15.21 17.23 7.54
N PRO A 160 14.09 17.62 8.18
CA PRO A 160 14.09 18.55 9.30
C PRO A 160 14.83 18.01 10.53
N GLN A 161 15.22 16.73 10.57
CA GLN A 161 16.08 16.18 11.61
C GLN A 161 17.10 15.15 11.12
N ALA A 162 18.35 15.60 10.96
CA ALA A 162 19.54 14.78 11.20
C ALA A 162 19.96 14.77 12.69
N LYS A 163 19.13 15.31 13.60
CA LYS A 163 19.50 15.56 15.00
C LYS A 163 18.67 14.72 15.96
N ALA A 164 19.39 13.77 16.56
CA ALA A 164 19.09 12.89 17.69
C ALA A 164 18.61 11.47 17.31
N PRO A 165 19.38 10.42 17.67
CA PRO A 165 18.83 9.08 17.70
C PRO A 165 17.63 9.08 18.64
N ILE A 166 16.54 8.43 18.24
CA ILE A 166 15.42 8.14 19.13
C ILE A 166 16.01 7.29 20.26
N LYS A 167 16.32 7.94 21.39
CA LYS A 167 16.62 7.25 22.63
C LYS A 167 15.31 6.57 23.02
N ASP A 168 15.39 5.26 23.21
CA ASP A 168 14.30 4.33 23.50
C ASP A 168 13.71 3.64 22.26
N GLY A 169 14.53 2.79 21.63
CA GLY A 169 14.02 1.73 20.78
C GLY A 169 13.10 0.83 21.60
N VAL A 170 11.79 1.00 21.46
CA VAL A 170 10.81 0.16 22.14
C VAL A 170 11.04 -1.27 21.66
N SER A 171 11.53 -2.13 22.55
CA SER A 171 11.75 -3.54 22.23
C SER A 171 10.44 -4.17 21.76
N MET A 172 10.45 -4.83 20.61
CA MET A 172 9.27 -5.55 20.08
C MET A 172 8.66 -6.50 21.12
N LYS A 173 9.50 -7.12 21.97
CA LYS A 173 9.03 -7.98 23.06
C LYS A 173 8.29 -7.19 24.16
N ALA A 174 8.75 -5.99 24.48
CA ALA A 174 8.07 -5.10 25.42
C ALA A 174 6.74 -4.59 24.84
N LEU A 175 6.74 -4.26 23.55
CA LEU A 175 5.55 -3.79 22.83
C LEU A 175 4.46 -4.87 22.79
N VAL A 176 4.83 -6.14 22.54
CA VAL A 176 3.89 -7.27 22.62
C VAL A 176 3.39 -7.50 24.05
N LYS A 177 4.26 -7.40 25.05
CA LYS A 177 3.88 -7.57 26.47
C LYS A 177 2.88 -6.51 26.95
N ASP A 178 2.95 -5.30 26.38
CA ASP A 178 2.16 -4.15 26.78
C ASP A 178 1.01 -3.80 25.81
N LEU A 179 0.70 -4.71 24.86
CA LEU A 179 -0.36 -4.57 23.85
C LEU A 179 -1.71 -4.15 24.43
N ASN A 180 -2.09 -4.62 25.62
CA ASN A 180 -3.39 -4.23 26.22
C ASN A 180 -3.28 -3.19 27.33
N LYS A 181 -2.06 -2.76 27.67
CA LYS A 181 -1.79 -1.88 28.82
C LYS A 181 -1.63 -0.42 28.44
N THR A 182 -0.92 -0.16 27.33
CA THR A 182 -0.65 1.22 26.89
C THR A 182 -1.68 1.71 25.88
N PRO A 183 -1.92 3.03 25.75
CA PRO A 183 -2.77 3.58 24.69
C PRO A 183 -2.33 3.19 23.29
N MET A 184 -1.02 3.15 23.04
CA MET A 184 -0.43 2.68 21.77
C MET A 184 -0.70 1.20 21.53
N GLY A 185 -0.52 0.35 22.54
CA GLY A 185 -0.84 -1.07 22.46
C GLY A 185 -2.31 -1.29 22.11
N LYS A 186 -3.23 -0.63 22.82
CA LYS A 186 -4.68 -0.76 22.58
C LYS A 186 -5.05 -0.35 21.16
N PHE A 187 -4.42 0.69 20.63
CA PHE A 187 -4.59 1.11 19.24
C PHE A 187 -4.07 0.05 18.25
N ILE A 188 -2.88 -0.53 18.50
CA ILE A 188 -2.32 -1.60 17.66
C ILE A 188 -3.22 -2.84 17.69
N SER A 189 -3.64 -3.29 18.86
CA SER A 189 -4.56 -4.44 19.01
C SER A 189 -5.88 -4.19 18.30
N TYR A 190 -6.47 -3.00 18.46
CA TYR A 190 -7.69 -2.61 17.75
C TYR A 190 -7.47 -2.63 16.23
N SER A 191 -6.40 -2.02 15.72
CA SER A 191 -6.09 -1.98 14.29
C SER A 191 -5.79 -3.38 13.73
N ALA A 192 -5.13 -4.25 14.50
CA ALA A 192 -4.87 -5.62 14.09
C ALA A 192 -6.18 -6.43 13.98
N LEU A 193 -7.06 -6.35 15.00
CA LEU A 193 -8.33 -7.07 15.02
C LEU A 193 -9.26 -6.62 13.88
N ILE A 194 -9.42 -5.32 13.67
CA ILE A 194 -10.30 -4.82 12.60
C ILE A 194 -9.79 -5.24 11.21
N ASN A 195 -8.48 -5.11 10.94
CA ASN A 195 -7.90 -5.55 9.67
C ASN A 195 -8.03 -7.06 9.49
N PHE A 196 -7.75 -7.84 10.54
CA PHE A 196 -7.89 -9.29 10.50
C PHE A 196 -9.32 -9.72 10.15
N SER A 197 -10.32 -9.16 10.84
CA SER A 197 -11.73 -9.42 10.54
C SER A 197 -12.10 -9.00 9.12
N THR A 198 -11.65 -7.83 8.65
CA THR A 198 -11.94 -7.35 7.29
C THR A 198 -11.31 -8.24 6.23
N TYR A 199 -10.04 -8.65 6.36
CA TYR A 199 -9.37 -9.49 5.36
C TYR A 199 -9.92 -10.92 5.33
N ILE A 200 -10.42 -11.44 6.45
CA ILE A 200 -11.14 -12.72 6.47
C ILE A 200 -12.49 -12.58 5.77
N ALA A 201 -13.25 -11.52 6.01
CA ALA A 201 -14.57 -11.32 5.43
C ALA A 201 -14.56 -10.92 3.94
N ALA A 202 -13.54 -10.17 3.50
CA ALA A 202 -13.42 -9.59 2.17
C ALA A 202 -13.76 -10.54 0.99
N PRO A 203 -13.20 -11.77 0.89
CA PRO A 203 -13.50 -12.67 -0.23
C PRO A 203 -14.94 -13.20 -0.22
N PHE A 204 -15.62 -13.23 0.93
CA PHE A 204 -16.97 -13.77 1.06
C PHE A 204 -18.05 -12.77 0.61
N PHE A 205 -17.78 -11.46 0.65
CA PHE A 205 -18.75 -10.44 0.18
C PHE A 205 -19.10 -10.61 -1.31
N ALA A 206 -18.11 -10.91 -2.15
CA ALA A 206 -18.36 -11.12 -3.58
C ALA A 206 -19.25 -12.35 -3.82
N VAL A 207 -19.01 -13.44 -3.08
CA VAL A 207 -19.83 -14.66 -3.15
C VAL A 207 -21.23 -14.41 -2.63
N TYR A 208 -21.37 -13.72 -1.51
CA TYR A 208 -22.66 -13.37 -0.90
C TYR A 208 -23.53 -12.53 -1.85
N MET A 209 -22.98 -11.45 -2.44
CA MET A 209 -23.72 -10.60 -3.37
C MET A 209 -24.18 -11.35 -4.64
N LEU A 210 -23.32 -12.18 -5.22
CA LEU A 210 -23.64 -12.86 -6.48
C LEU A 210 -24.48 -14.12 -6.30
N ARG A 211 -24.26 -14.90 -5.23
CA ARG A 211 -24.96 -16.18 -5.02
C ARG A 211 -26.18 -16.08 -4.11
N GLU A 212 -26.06 -15.39 -2.98
CA GLU A 212 -27.13 -15.35 -1.97
C GLU A 212 -28.12 -14.22 -2.25
N LEU A 213 -27.63 -13.02 -2.56
CA LEU A 213 -28.48 -11.87 -2.95
C LEU A 213 -28.94 -11.95 -4.42
N GLY A 214 -28.34 -12.83 -5.21
CA GLY A 214 -28.68 -13.02 -6.63
C GLY A 214 -28.45 -11.79 -7.50
N PHE A 215 -27.51 -10.92 -7.13
CA PHE A 215 -27.21 -9.73 -7.94
C PHE A 215 -26.70 -10.13 -9.32
N ASP A 216 -27.21 -9.44 -10.34
CA ASP A 216 -26.60 -9.49 -11.65
C ASP A 216 -25.23 -8.80 -11.63
N TYR A 217 -24.41 -9.10 -12.64
CA TYR A 217 -23.04 -8.61 -12.69
C TYR A 217 -22.96 -7.08 -12.76
N LEU A 218 -23.96 -6.44 -13.37
CA LEU A 218 -24.04 -4.98 -13.50
C LEU A 218 -24.31 -4.34 -12.14
N THR A 219 -25.28 -4.83 -11.37
CA THR A 219 -25.56 -4.34 -10.01
C THR A 219 -24.34 -4.53 -9.10
N TYR A 220 -23.68 -5.68 -9.16
CA TYR A 220 -22.45 -5.94 -8.41
C TYR A 220 -21.35 -4.90 -8.69
N ILE A 221 -21.10 -4.60 -9.97
CA ILE A 221 -20.12 -3.58 -10.36
C ILE A 221 -20.52 -2.20 -9.86
N ILE A 222 -21.79 -1.82 -9.99
CA ILE A 222 -22.30 -0.52 -9.52
C ILE A 222 -22.06 -0.38 -8.01
N VAL A 223 -22.41 -1.40 -7.22
CA VAL A 223 -22.25 -1.37 -5.76
C VAL A 223 -20.78 -1.19 -5.37
N ILE A 224 -19.86 -1.99 -5.92
CA ILE A 224 -18.43 -1.89 -5.59
C ILE A 224 -17.82 -0.57 -6.07
N SER A 225 -18.22 -0.11 -7.26
CA SER A 225 -17.75 1.16 -7.81
C SER A 225 -18.25 2.35 -6.98
N SER A 226 -19.50 2.30 -6.52
CA SER A 226 -20.08 3.34 -5.65
C SER A 226 -19.32 3.50 -4.35
N ALA A 227 -18.90 2.39 -3.72
CA ALA A 227 -18.08 2.40 -2.52
C ALA A 227 -16.71 3.05 -2.76
N SER A 228 -16.10 2.78 -3.92
CA SER A 228 -14.80 3.37 -4.30
C SER A 228 -14.90 4.87 -4.55
N VAL A 229 -15.95 5.30 -5.27
CA VAL A 229 -16.23 6.73 -5.51
C VAL A 229 -16.52 7.47 -4.21
N ALA A 230 -17.35 6.88 -3.34
CA ALA A 230 -17.59 7.41 -2.01
C ALA A 230 -16.28 7.56 -1.22
N ASN A 231 -15.40 6.55 -1.24
CA ASN A 231 -14.10 6.65 -0.57
C ASN A 231 -13.29 7.87 -1.04
N PHE A 232 -13.19 8.09 -2.36
CA PHE A 232 -12.45 9.23 -2.91
C PHE A 232 -13.03 10.59 -2.52
N ILE A 233 -14.36 10.73 -2.58
CA ILE A 233 -15.04 11.98 -2.22
C ILE A 233 -14.90 12.26 -0.72
N PHE A 234 -15.18 11.24 0.10
CA PHE A 234 -15.22 11.39 1.55
C PHE A 234 -13.84 11.42 2.20
N MET A 235 -12.76 10.97 1.55
CA MET A 235 -11.39 11.10 2.08
C MET A 235 -11.03 12.53 2.46
N LYS A 236 -11.40 13.51 1.61
CA LYS A 236 -11.16 14.93 1.88
C LYS A 236 -12.02 15.44 3.03
N VAL A 237 -13.28 15.00 3.10
CA VAL A 237 -14.24 15.38 4.13
C VAL A 237 -13.80 14.85 5.49
N TRP A 238 -13.52 13.55 5.59
CA TRP A 238 -13.03 12.92 6.81
C TRP A 238 -11.70 13.51 7.27
N GLY A 239 -10.78 13.83 6.35
CA GLY A 239 -9.54 14.52 6.70
C GLY A 239 -9.78 15.84 7.45
N ARG A 240 -10.73 16.66 7.00
CA ARG A 240 -11.11 17.91 7.67
C ARG A 240 -11.80 17.67 9.02
N ILE A 241 -12.69 16.68 9.10
CA ILE A 241 -13.38 16.35 10.35
C ILE A 241 -12.38 15.84 11.38
N CYS A 242 -11.38 15.05 10.96
CA CYS A 242 -10.27 14.58 11.80
C CYS A 242 -9.46 15.72 12.42
N ASP A 243 -9.18 16.77 11.65
CA ASP A 243 -8.45 17.94 12.15
C ASP A 243 -9.23 18.70 13.25
N ILE A 244 -10.57 18.68 13.22
CA ILE A 244 -11.43 19.41 14.18
C ILE A 244 -11.79 18.54 15.39
N CYS A 245 -12.24 17.31 15.17
CA CYS A 245 -12.81 16.45 16.21
C CYS A 245 -11.78 15.53 16.88
N GLY A 246 -10.63 15.32 16.24
CA GLY A 246 -9.58 14.40 16.66
C GLY A 246 -9.80 12.96 16.19
N ASN A 247 -8.72 12.31 15.75
CA ASN A 247 -8.73 10.98 15.11
C ASN A 247 -9.38 9.89 15.97
N VAL A 248 -9.16 9.89 17.30
CA VAL A 248 -9.64 8.82 18.19
C VAL A 248 -11.18 8.83 18.31
N LYS A 249 -11.81 10.01 18.33
CA LYS A 249 -13.28 10.12 18.44
C LYS A 249 -13.95 9.59 17.18
N ILE A 250 -13.42 9.94 16.01
CA ILE A 250 -13.93 9.50 14.72
C ILE A 250 -13.74 8.00 14.56
N LEU A 251 -12.58 7.46 14.96
CA LEU A 251 -12.33 6.03 14.90
C LEU A 251 -13.32 5.23 15.75
N LYS A 252 -13.65 5.70 16.96
CA LYS A 252 -14.73 5.09 17.78
C LYS A 252 -16.09 5.15 17.07
N LEU A 253 -16.44 6.30 16.49
CA LEU A 253 -17.70 6.47 15.75
C LEU A 253 -17.79 5.50 14.57
N CYS A 254 -16.77 5.47 13.70
CA CYS A 254 -16.74 4.57 12.55
C CYS A 254 -16.77 3.09 12.96
N SER A 255 -16.11 2.73 14.07
CA SER A 255 -16.11 1.35 14.59
C SER A 255 -17.51 0.81 14.88
N VAL A 256 -18.44 1.67 15.29
CA VAL A 256 -19.83 1.28 15.58
C VAL A 256 -20.58 0.93 14.29
N PHE A 257 -20.23 1.56 13.17
CA PHE A 257 -20.89 1.32 11.88
C PHE A 257 -20.31 0.13 11.10
N VAL A 258 -19.08 -0.30 11.38
CA VAL A 258 -18.43 -1.42 10.66
C VAL A 258 -19.25 -2.72 10.70
N PRO A 259 -19.84 -3.14 11.84
CA PRO A 259 -20.68 -4.34 11.89
C PRO A 259 -22.01 -4.23 11.14
N VAL A 260 -22.42 -3.02 10.73
CA VAL A 260 -23.68 -2.79 10.00
C VAL A 260 -23.49 -3.01 8.49
N VAL A 261 -22.26 -2.99 7.98
CA VAL A 261 -21.96 -3.15 6.54
C VAL A 261 -22.52 -4.45 5.94
N PRO A 262 -22.45 -5.62 6.59
CA PRO A 262 -23.03 -6.86 6.05
C PRO A 262 -24.56 -6.94 6.07
N LEU A 263 -25.25 -5.99 6.73
CA LEU A 263 -26.72 -5.93 6.79
C LEU A 263 -27.34 -5.09 5.67
N LEU A 264 -26.51 -4.40 4.88
CA LEU A 264 -26.87 -3.62 3.69
C LEU A 264 -26.71 -4.48 2.43
#